data_AF-A0A840VYM9-F1
#
_entry.id   AF-A0A840VYM9-F1
#
_cell.length_a   1.000
_cell.length_b   1.000
_cell.length_c   1.000
_cell.angle_alpha   90.00
_cell.angle_beta   90.00
_cell.angle_gamma   90.00
#
_symmetry.space_group_name_H-M   'P 1'
#
loop_
_entity.id
_entity.type
_entity.pdbx_description
1 polymer ?
#
loop_
_entity_poly.entity_id
_entity_poly.type
_entity_poly.pdbx_seq_one_letter_code
_entity_poly.pdbx_strand_id
1 'polypeptide(L)'
;MSHSHSDRRSRGSLGTALLAGACCAGAVAYAVLVGPSMLPPQDVQTANAASPEVLGSAIEPREESEEESGPVGHLRIHVSDRGLAWVQTLNCTGDLAEDPEPCTVMAEAAEELAGDPTAGDPGSYGNGEPGEASAGELFTEVREGTVCTDKVYGPQEAMIEGVWEGAEIETTLSRKGSCEEARWQRLRAVTEQIA
;
A
#
# COMPACT_ATOMS: atom_id res chain seq x y z
N MET A 1 51.10 -32.57 -38.15
CA MET A 1 50.04 -32.76 -39.16
C MET A 1 49.03 -31.64 -38.95
N SER A 2 48.93 -30.74 -39.92
CA SER A 2 48.00 -29.61 -39.92
C SER A 2 46.60 -30.10 -40.26
N HIS A 3 45.60 -29.72 -39.47
CA HIS A 3 44.22 -29.73 -39.91
C HIS A 3 43.62 -28.34 -39.71
N SER A 4 43.58 -27.62 -40.82
CA SER A 4 42.71 -26.47 -41.05
C SER A 4 41.25 -26.94 -41.02
N HIS A 5 40.41 -26.31 -40.21
CA HIS A 5 38.97 -26.36 -40.39
C HIS A 5 38.47 -24.96 -40.75
N SER A 6 37.83 -24.91 -41.91
CA SER A 6 37.25 -23.78 -42.60
C SER A 6 35.91 -23.35 -42.02
N ASP A 7 35.54 -22.14 -42.45
CA ASP A 7 34.36 -21.31 -42.16
C ASP A 7 33.03 -22.01 -41.83
N ARG A 8 32.38 -21.52 -40.78
CA ARG A 8 30.92 -21.46 -40.68
C ARG A 8 30.47 -20.01 -40.71
N ARG A 9 30.17 -19.52 -41.91
CA ARG A 9 29.33 -18.34 -42.12
C ARG A 9 27.86 -18.82 -42.17
N SER A 10 27.09 -18.46 -41.15
CA SER A 10 25.63 -18.67 -41.07
C SER A 10 25.02 -17.41 -40.47
N ARG A 11 24.67 -16.40 -41.27
CA ARG A 11 23.29 -16.13 -41.72
C ARG A 11 22.25 -16.38 -40.60
N GLY A 12 21.78 -15.29 -40.01
CA GLY A 12 20.67 -15.32 -39.06
C GLY A 12 20.32 -13.97 -38.40
N SER A 13 20.88 -12.84 -38.82
CA SER A 13 20.58 -11.51 -38.22
C SER A 13 19.33 -10.84 -38.80
N LEU A 14 18.49 -11.57 -39.53
CA LEU A 14 17.25 -11.03 -40.13
C LEU A 14 16.02 -11.19 -39.24
N GLY A 15 16.08 -12.04 -38.20
CA GLY A 15 14.93 -12.28 -37.31
C GLY A 15 14.70 -11.18 -36.27
N THR A 16 15.76 -10.57 -35.75
CA THR A 16 15.67 -9.56 -34.68
C THR A 16 15.28 -8.17 -35.16
N ALA A 17 15.51 -7.86 -36.44
CA ALA A 17 15.16 -6.54 -37.00
C ALA A 17 13.65 -6.39 -37.25
N LEU A 18 12.91 -7.47 -37.51
CA LEU A 18 11.46 -7.40 -37.77
C LEU A 18 10.63 -7.26 -36.49
N LEU A 19 11.09 -7.78 -35.35
CA LEU A 19 10.37 -7.66 -34.07
C LEU A 19 10.45 -6.24 -33.46
N ALA A 20 11.53 -5.49 -33.70
CA ALA A 20 11.69 -4.13 -33.19
C ALA A 20 10.78 -3.10 -33.91
N GLY A 21 10.39 -3.36 -35.16
CA GLY A 21 9.55 -2.43 -35.92
C GLY A 21 8.08 -2.38 -35.48
N ALA A 22 7.55 -3.45 -34.88
CA ALA A 22 6.13 -3.56 -34.53
C ALA A 22 5.75 -2.80 -33.24
N CYS A 23 6.68 -2.57 -32.31
CA CYS A 23 6.39 -1.82 -31.07
C CYS A 23 6.25 -0.30 -31.29
N CYS A 24 7.04 0.29 -32.20
CA CYS A 24 7.06 1.75 -32.37
C CYS A 24 5.86 2.30 -33.18
N ALA A 25 5.19 1.47 -33.98
CA ALA A 25 4.02 1.91 -34.75
C ALA A 25 2.73 2.05 -33.91
N GLY A 26 2.62 1.33 -32.79
CA GLY A 26 1.45 1.38 -31.91
C GLY A 26 1.31 2.70 -31.14
N ALA A 27 2.42 3.27 -30.68
CA ALA A 27 2.42 4.50 -29.88
C ALA A 27 1.99 5.75 -30.67
N VAL A 28 2.34 5.82 -31.96
CA VAL A 28 2.00 6.97 -32.81
C VAL A 28 0.51 6.99 -33.17
N ALA A 29 -0.13 5.83 -33.32
CA ALA A 29 -1.55 5.74 -33.63
C ALA A 29 -2.45 6.19 -32.46
N TYR A 30 -2.04 5.92 -31.21
CA TYR A 30 -2.82 6.31 -30.02
C TYR A 30 -2.81 7.83 -29.79
N ALA A 31 -1.71 8.51 -30.13
CA ALA A 31 -1.59 9.97 -29.97
C ALA A 31 -2.48 10.77 -30.95
N VAL A 32 -2.75 10.24 -32.14
CA VAL A 32 -3.60 10.92 -33.14
C VAL A 32 -5.10 10.76 -32.85
N LEU A 33 -5.50 9.69 -32.14
CA LEU A 33 -6.92 9.37 -31.93
C LEU A 33 -7.51 9.98 -30.65
N VAL A 34 -6.68 10.25 -29.63
CA VAL A 34 -7.13 10.81 -28.34
C VAL A 34 -6.73 12.30 -28.17
N GLY A 35 -5.86 12.82 -29.05
CA GLY A 35 -5.30 14.17 -28.96
C GLY A 35 -6.24 15.39 -29.10
N PRO A 36 -7.38 15.36 -29.84
CA PRO A 36 -8.12 16.61 -30.07
C PRO A 36 -9.03 17.00 -28.90
N SER A 37 -9.15 16.18 -27.84
CA SER A 37 -10.04 16.47 -26.70
C SER A 37 -9.44 17.44 -25.66
N MET A 38 -8.19 17.89 -25.84
CA MET A 38 -7.52 18.82 -24.91
C MET A 38 -7.16 20.18 -25.53
N LEU A 39 -7.79 20.58 -26.64
CA LEU A 39 -7.70 21.98 -27.08
C LEU A 39 -8.79 22.82 -26.37
N PRO A 40 -8.43 23.85 -25.58
CA PRO A 40 -9.40 24.81 -25.10
C PRO A 40 -9.96 25.62 -26.28
N PRO A 41 -11.24 26.04 -26.25
CA PRO A 41 -11.78 26.89 -27.30
C PRO A 41 -10.99 28.20 -27.35
N GLN A 42 -10.45 28.51 -28.54
CA GLN A 42 -9.93 29.84 -28.84
C GLN A 42 -11.14 30.77 -29.01
N ASP A 43 -11.51 31.45 -27.92
CA ASP A 43 -12.49 32.53 -28.01
C ASP A 43 -11.97 33.61 -28.97
N VAL A 44 -12.77 33.84 -29.99
CA VAL A 44 -12.52 34.79 -31.07
C VAL A 44 -12.51 36.19 -30.48
N GLN A 45 -11.35 36.84 -30.57
CA GLN A 45 -11.18 38.26 -30.28
C GLN A 45 -12.19 39.09 -31.10
N THR A 46 -13.27 39.50 -30.43
CA THR A 46 -14.09 40.61 -30.87
C THR A 46 -13.74 41.80 -29.99
N ALA A 47 -13.17 42.82 -30.60
CA ALA A 47 -12.82 44.08 -29.97
C ALA A 47 -14.04 44.73 -29.30
N ASN A 48 -13.89 45.14 -28.04
CA ASN A 48 -14.45 46.38 -27.52
C ASN A 48 -13.62 46.88 -26.33
N ALA A 49 -13.35 48.17 -26.35
CA ALA A 49 -12.56 48.91 -25.39
C ALA A 49 -13.36 49.28 -24.14
N ALA A 50 -12.76 49.13 -22.95
CA ALA A 50 -12.78 50.07 -21.83
C ALA A 50 -11.96 49.49 -20.65
N SER A 51 -11.00 50.28 -20.13
CA SER A 51 -10.25 50.03 -18.88
C SER A 51 -11.11 50.34 -17.63
N PRO A 52 -10.58 50.34 -16.40
CA PRO A 52 -9.46 49.61 -15.79
C PRO A 52 -9.91 48.85 -14.52
N GLU A 53 -9.20 47.81 -14.06
CA GLU A 53 -9.14 47.56 -12.61
C GLU A 53 -7.93 46.71 -12.21
N VAL A 54 -7.41 47.10 -11.06
CA VAL A 54 -6.13 46.78 -10.46
C VAL A 54 -6.30 45.56 -9.55
N LEU A 55 -5.20 44.82 -9.35
CA LEU A 55 -5.03 43.77 -8.34
C LEU A 55 -5.79 42.45 -8.59
N GLY A 56 -5.31 41.68 -9.56
CA GLY A 56 -5.34 40.22 -9.44
C GLY A 56 -4.00 39.76 -8.90
N SER A 57 -3.87 39.59 -7.58
CA SER A 57 -2.79 38.77 -7.04
C SER A 57 -2.82 37.46 -7.81
N ALA A 58 -1.72 37.15 -8.51
CA ALA A 58 -1.46 35.80 -8.96
C ALA A 58 -1.46 34.92 -7.71
N ILE A 59 -2.59 34.29 -7.44
CA ILE A 59 -2.62 33.09 -6.62
C ILE A 59 -1.91 32.09 -7.52
N GLU A 60 -0.59 31.95 -7.34
CA GLU A 60 0.08 30.72 -7.73
C GLU A 60 -0.76 29.62 -7.10
N PRO A 61 -1.29 28.65 -7.88
CA PRO A 61 -1.84 27.45 -7.28
C PRO A 61 -0.72 26.92 -6.40
N ARG A 62 -0.90 27.04 -5.08
CA ARG A 62 -0.09 26.30 -4.14
C ARG A 62 -0.33 24.87 -4.58
N GLU A 63 0.70 24.24 -5.15
CA GLU A 63 0.76 22.79 -5.13
C GLU A 63 0.79 22.47 -3.65
N GLU A 64 -0.40 22.36 -3.04
CA GLU A 64 -0.61 21.51 -1.89
C GLU A 64 -0.27 20.13 -2.45
N SER A 65 1.02 19.82 -2.46
CA SER A 65 1.45 18.44 -2.37
C SER A 65 0.68 17.93 -1.17
N GLU A 66 -0.36 17.14 -1.43
CA GLU A 66 -0.94 16.26 -0.42
C GLU A 66 0.25 15.40 0.01
N GLU A 67 0.97 15.88 1.02
CA GLU A 67 2.00 15.09 1.68
C GLU A 67 1.25 13.87 2.16
N GLU A 68 1.57 12.72 1.59
CA GLU A 68 0.93 11.45 1.91
C GLU A 68 1.13 11.23 3.41
N SER A 69 0.07 11.46 4.19
CA SER A 69 0.13 11.36 5.64
C SER A 69 0.20 9.89 6.00
N GLY A 70 1.22 9.52 6.77
CA GLY A 70 1.34 8.19 7.34
C GLY A 70 0.34 7.95 8.48
N PRO A 71 0.35 6.73 9.05
CA PRO A 71 -0.49 6.41 10.18
C PRO A 71 0.00 7.10 11.47
N VAL A 72 -0.92 7.36 12.39
CA VAL A 72 -0.67 7.94 13.72
C VAL A 72 -1.03 6.93 14.79
N GLY A 73 -0.08 6.63 15.67
CA GLY A 73 -0.30 5.64 16.72
C GLY A 73 0.82 5.55 17.74
N HIS A 74 0.48 5.06 18.92
CA HIS A 74 1.42 4.74 19.99
C HIS A 74 1.07 3.38 20.57
N LEU A 75 1.91 2.39 20.29
CA LEU A 75 1.72 1.01 20.73
C LEU A 75 2.88 0.57 21.61
N ARG A 76 2.57 -0.14 22.67
CA ARG A 76 3.53 -0.88 23.48
C ARG A 76 3.32 -2.36 23.27
N ILE A 77 4.39 -3.05 22.90
CA ILE A 77 4.36 -4.45 22.51
C ILE A 77 5.29 -5.24 23.40
N HIS A 78 4.75 -6.28 24.03
CA HIS A 78 5.48 -7.23 24.85
C HIS A 78 5.51 -8.56 24.12
N VAL A 79 6.70 -9.04 23.74
CA VAL A 79 6.85 -10.32 23.01
C VAL A 79 7.62 -11.31 23.86
N SER A 80 7.16 -12.56 23.87
CA SER A 80 7.84 -13.71 24.48
C SER A 80 8.10 -14.77 23.41
N ASP A 81 9.36 -15.13 23.18
CA ASP A 81 9.78 -16.15 22.23
C ASP A 81 10.80 -17.13 22.84
N ARG A 82 10.34 -18.37 23.11
CA ARG A 82 11.10 -19.58 23.55
C ARG A 82 11.93 -19.46 24.85
N GLY A 83 12.53 -18.32 25.11
CA GLY A 83 13.43 -18.00 26.22
C GLY A 83 13.91 -16.54 26.21
N LEU A 84 13.50 -15.73 25.22
CA LEU A 84 13.70 -14.30 25.18
C LEU A 84 12.36 -13.61 25.40
N ALA A 85 12.37 -12.51 26.13
CA ALA A 85 11.24 -11.61 26.22
C ALA A 85 11.74 -10.17 26.09
N TRP A 86 11.04 -9.37 25.33
CA TRP A 86 11.37 -7.96 25.15
C TRP A 86 10.10 -7.11 25.10
N VAL A 87 10.29 -5.83 25.37
CA VAL A 87 9.25 -4.80 25.29
C VAL A 87 9.74 -3.75 24.31
N GLN A 88 8.88 -3.37 23.38
CA GLN A 88 9.16 -2.34 22.40
C GLN A 88 7.99 -1.36 22.32
N THR A 89 8.29 -0.16 21.87
CA THR A 89 7.29 0.89 21.66
C THR A 89 7.36 1.29 20.19
N LEU A 90 6.22 1.26 19.52
CA LEU A 90 6.06 1.81 18.18
C LEU A 90 5.37 3.17 18.32
N ASN A 91 5.95 4.19 17.70
CA ASN A 91 5.39 5.54 17.68
C ASN A 91 5.34 6.01 16.22
N CYS A 92 4.14 6.15 15.68
CA CYS A 92 3.88 6.67 14.35
C CYS A 92 3.27 8.06 14.51
N THR A 93 3.87 9.06 13.87
CA THR A 93 3.53 10.47 13.99
C THR A 93 2.70 10.97 12.81
N GLY A 94 2.65 10.19 11.74
CA GLY A 94 2.04 10.56 10.46
C GLY A 94 3.04 11.16 9.48
N ASP A 95 4.30 11.38 9.89
CA ASP A 95 5.38 11.78 9.00
C ASP A 95 6.14 10.55 8.50
N LEU A 96 5.87 10.13 7.26
CA LEU A 96 6.51 8.96 6.63
C LEU A 96 8.04 9.07 6.54
N ALA A 97 8.61 10.27 6.60
CA ALA A 97 10.06 10.46 6.53
C ALA A 97 10.73 10.26 7.90
N GLU A 98 10.03 10.53 8.99
CA GLU A 98 10.53 10.36 10.36
C GLU A 98 10.09 9.04 11.01
N ASP A 99 8.94 8.50 10.59
CA ASP A 99 8.33 7.32 11.19
C ASP A 99 9.12 6.04 10.94
N PRO A 100 9.14 5.11 11.90
CA PRO A 100 9.80 3.82 11.75
C PRO A 100 9.06 2.95 10.72
N GLU A 101 9.82 2.15 9.96
CA GLU A 101 9.30 1.28 8.88
C GLU A 101 8.07 0.42 9.25
N PRO A 102 7.95 -0.14 10.47
CA PRO A 102 6.76 -0.89 10.87
C PRO A 102 5.45 -0.10 10.77
N CYS A 103 5.49 1.24 10.85
CA CYS A 103 4.30 2.07 10.69
C CYS A 103 3.69 1.89 9.29
N THR A 104 4.51 2.01 8.24
CA THR A 104 4.06 1.85 6.85
C THR A 104 3.60 0.43 6.57
N VAL A 105 4.35 -0.59 7.02
CA VAL A 105 3.98 -2.00 6.81
C VAL A 105 2.64 -2.34 7.48
N MET A 106 2.38 -1.77 8.65
CA MET A 106 1.10 -1.95 9.36
C MET A 106 -0.06 -1.26 8.63
N ALA A 107 0.17 -0.08 8.05
CA ALA A 107 -0.82 0.59 7.22
C ALA A 107 -1.15 -0.21 5.95
N GLU A 108 -0.14 -0.69 5.23
CA GLU A 108 -0.32 -1.57 4.06
C GLU A 108 -1.10 -2.84 4.42
N ALA A 109 -0.78 -3.48 5.55
CA ALA A 109 -1.50 -4.66 6.03
C ALA A 109 -2.97 -4.36 6.40
N ALA A 110 -3.27 -3.15 6.86
CA ALA A 110 -4.64 -2.72 7.13
C ALA A 110 -5.42 -2.50 5.83
N GLU A 111 -4.81 -1.91 4.82
CA GLU A 111 -5.41 -1.73 3.48
C GLU A 111 -5.68 -3.07 2.79
N GLU A 112 -4.72 -4.00 2.86
CA GLU A 112 -4.89 -5.36 2.34
C GLU A 112 -6.08 -6.08 3.00
N LEU A 113 -6.26 -5.89 4.32
CA LEU A 113 -7.36 -6.47 5.06
C LEU A 113 -8.70 -5.83 4.69
N ALA A 114 -8.75 -4.50 4.58
CA ALA A 114 -9.95 -3.76 4.19
C ALA A 114 -10.38 -4.06 2.74
N GLY A 115 -9.42 -4.37 1.86
CA GLY A 115 -9.67 -4.75 0.47
C GLY A 115 -10.21 -6.16 0.27
N ASP A 116 -10.20 -7.02 1.29
CA ASP A 116 -10.75 -8.37 1.21
C ASP A 116 -12.28 -8.35 1.49
N PRO A 117 -13.14 -8.59 0.47
CA PRO A 117 -14.59 -8.58 0.63
C PRO A 117 -15.12 -9.72 1.52
N THR A 118 -14.25 -10.66 1.93
CA THR A 118 -14.55 -11.72 2.90
C THR A 118 -13.97 -11.47 4.29
N ALA A 119 -13.09 -10.46 4.44
CA ALA A 119 -12.59 -10.00 5.73
C ALA A 119 -13.58 -9.08 6.45
N GLY A 120 -14.48 -8.43 5.70
CA GLY A 120 -15.60 -7.66 6.24
C GLY A 120 -16.69 -8.53 6.85
N ASP A 121 -17.33 -8.01 7.90
CA ASP A 121 -18.45 -8.64 8.62
C ASP A 121 -19.65 -8.91 7.69
N PRO A 122 -20.02 -10.19 7.41
CA PRO A 122 -21.28 -10.51 6.74
C PRO A 122 -22.51 -10.27 7.63
N GLY A 123 -22.31 -9.83 8.87
CA GLY A 123 -23.28 -9.71 9.96
C GLY A 123 -23.78 -8.31 10.29
N SER A 124 -23.32 -7.25 9.59
CA SER A 124 -23.87 -5.90 9.78
C SER A 124 -25.24 -5.78 9.09
N TYR A 125 -26.23 -6.48 9.66
CA TYR A 125 -27.65 -6.16 9.52
C TYR A 125 -28.09 -5.32 10.73
N GLY A 126 -27.29 -4.32 11.10
CA GLY A 126 -27.74 -3.17 11.87
C GLY A 126 -27.71 -1.99 10.93
N ASN A 127 -28.82 -1.24 10.81
CA ASN A 127 -28.84 0.01 10.05
C ASN A 127 -27.64 0.89 10.42
N GLY A 128 -26.70 1.04 9.50
CA GLY A 128 -25.51 1.87 9.63
C GLY A 128 -24.88 2.00 8.25
N GLU A 129 -24.42 3.20 7.94
CA GLU A 129 -23.70 3.61 6.72
C GLU A 129 -22.61 2.62 6.27
N PRO A 130 -22.12 2.71 5.01
CA PRO A 130 -20.94 1.96 4.58
C PRO A 130 -19.84 2.14 5.64
N GLY A 131 -19.56 1.07 6.38
CA GLY A 131 -18.66 1.11 7.52
C GLY A 131 -17.27 1.47 7.02
N GLU A 132 -16.78 2.63 7.44
CA GLU A 132 -15.35 2.93 7.41
C GLU A 132 -14.65 1.73 8.05
N ALA A 133 -13.73 1.09 7.32
CA ALA A 133 -12.89 0.05 7.89
C ALA A 133 -12.23 0.65 9.13
N SER A 134 -12.66 0.21 10.31
CA SER A 134 -12.18 0.84 11.53
C SER A 134 -10.70 0.56 11.63
N ALA A 135 -9.89 1.56 11.91
CA ALA A 135 -8.44 1.36 11.86
C ALA A 135 -7.90 0.35 12.88
N GLY A 136 -8.71 -0.05 13.87
CA GLY A 136 -8.45 -1.18 14.78
C GLY A 136 -8.68 -2.58 14.16
N GLU A 137 -9.22 -2.68 12.94
CA GLU A 137 -9.59 -3.95 12.31
C GLU A 137 -8.39 -4.88 12.15
N LEU A 138 -7.21 -4.30 11.91
CA LEU A 138 -5.90 -4.95 11.87
C LEU A 138 -5.64 -5.83 13.12
N PHE A 139 -6.11 -5.39 14.28
CA PHE A 139 -5.90 -6.03 15.59
C PHE A 139 -7.05 -6.95 16.03
N THR A 140 -8.14 -7.02 15.27
CA THR A 140 -9.33 -7.80 15.62
C THR A 140 -8.99 -9.25 15.95
N GLU A 141 -9.56 -9.76 17.03
CA GLU A 141 -9.38 -11.14 17.47
C GLU A 141 -10.07 -12.16 16.56
N VAL A 142 -9.62 -13.42 16.62
CA VAL A 142 -10.29 -14.50 15.89
C VAL A 142 -11.70 -14.67 16.46
N ARG A 143 -12.70 -14.50 15.60
CA ARG A 143 -14.10 -14.67 15.98
C ARG A 143 -14.39 -16.09 16.45
N GLU A 144 -15.22 -16.21 17.48
CA GLU A 144 -15.74 -17.50 17.90
C GLU A 144 -16.45 -18.22 16.74
N GLY A 145 -16.24 -19.52 16.64
CA GLY A 145 -16.82 -20.33 15.55
C GLY A 145 -16.10 -20.23 14.21
N THR A 146 -15.03 -19.42 14.09
CA THR A 146 -14.14 -19.47 12.92
C THR A 146 -13.52 -20.86 12.81
N VAL A 147 -13.59 -21.46 11.63
CA VAL A 147 -13.02 -22.79 11.38
C VAL A 147 -11.51 -22.68 11.26
N CYS A 148 -10.81 -23.00 12.34
CA CYS A 148 -9.35 -22.99 12.43
C CYS A 148 -8.83 -24.42 12.62
N THR A 149 -7.60 -24.68 12.17
CA THR A 149 -6.89 -25.91 12.53
C THR A 149 -6.28 -25.77 13.92
N ASP A 150 -6.10 -26.89 14.64
CA ASP A 150 -5.50 -26.92 15.98
C ASP A 150 -3.96 -27.00 15.97
N LYS A 151 -3.31 -26.68 14.85
CA LYS A 151 -1.85 -26.80 14.70
C LYS A 151 -1.13 -25.74 15.54
N VAL A 152 -0.15 -26.15 16.33
CA VAL A 152 0.76 -25.22 17.03
C VAL A 152 1.95 -24.90 16.13
N TYR A 153 2.16 -23.62 15.84
CA TYR A 153 3.24 -23.13 14.97
C TYR A 153 4.49 -22.68 15.75
N GLY A 154 4.32 -22.33 17.03
CA GLY A 154 5.42 -22.05 17.94
C GLY A 154 4.94 -21.64 19.33
N PRO A 155 5.88 -21.47 20.29
CA PRO A 155 5.55 -21.05 21.65
C PRO A 155 5.48 -19.52 21.81
N GLN A 156 5.57 -18.76 20.71
CA GLN A 156 5.57 -17.30 20.79
C GLN A 156 4.20 -16.75 21.18
N GLU A 157 4.23 -15.73 22.03
CA GLU A 157 3.07 -14.97 22.48
C GLU A 157 3.44 -13.48 22.48
N ALA A 158 2.46 -12.61 22.19
CA ALA A 158 2.63 -11.16 22.24
C ALA A 158 1.41 -10.48 22.86
N MET A 159 1.63 -9.42 23.63
CA MET A 159 0.59 -8.50 24.13
C MET A 159 0.83 -7.13 23.50
N ILE A 160 -0.21 -6.53 22.93
CA ILE A 160 -0.18 -5.22 22.29
C ILE A 160 -1.20 -4.33 22.99
N GLU A 161 -0.74 -3.20 23.50
CA GLU A 161 -1.58 -2.19 24.16
C GLU A 161 -1.27 -0.79 23.60
N GLY A 162 -2.27 0.09 23.50
CA GLY A 162 -2.07 1.50 23.12
C GLY A 162 -3.18 2.06 22.24
N VAL A 163 -2.82 2.98 21.35
CA VAL A 163 -3.74 3.62 20.40
C VAL A 163 -3.17 3.51 18.99
N TRP A 164 -4.00 3.11 18.04
CA TRP A 164 -3.65 3.05 16.62
C TRP A 164 -4.75 3.73 15.81
N GLU A 165 -4.42 4.78 15.05
CA GLU A 165 -5.37 5.49 14.18
C GLU A 165 -6.65 5.91 14.94
N GLY A 166 -6.49 6.34 16.19
CA GLY A 166 -7.59 6.73 17.08
C GLY A 166 -8.36 5.57 17.74
N ALA A 167 -8.09 4.31 17.39
CA ALA A 167 -8.66 3.14 18.05
C ALA A 167 -7.82 2.70 19.25
N GLU A 168 -8.46 2.44 20.40
CA GLU A 168 -7.81 1.80 21.55
C GLU A 168 -7.57 0.33 21.25
N ILE A 169 -6.32 -0.11 21.44
CA ILE A 169 -5.88 -1.48 21.18
C ILE A 169 -5.47 -2.12 22.50
N GLU A 170 -6.05 -3.28 22.79
CA GLU A 170 -5.62 -4.20 23.84
C GLU A 170 -5.88 -5.62 23.33
N THR A 171 -4.84 -6.33 22.91
CA THR A 171 -4.99 -7.68 22.36
C THR A 171 -3.80 -8.57 22.67
N THR A 172 -4.07 -9.88 22.82
CA THR A 172 -3.04 -10.92 22.90
C THR A 172 -3.00 -11.71 21.60
N LEU A 173 -1.80 -12.09 21.19
CA LEU A 173 -1.52 -12.93 20.04
C LEU A 173 -0.82 -14.19 20.50
N SER A 174 -1.17 -15.31 19.88
CA SER A 174 -0.44 -16.56 20.04
C SER A 174 -0.15 -17.20 18.68
N ARG A 175 0.68 -18.23 18.64
CA ARG A 175 0.89 -19.06 17.45
C ARG A 175 0.20 -20.42 17.55
N LYS A 176 -0.98 -20.43 18.19
CA LYS A 176 -1.81 -21.63 18.44
C LYS A 176 -3.01 -21.64 17.50
N GLY A 177 -2.97 -22.55 16.54
CA GLY A 177 -4.00 -22.70 15.51
C GLY A 177 -3.78 -21.80 14.30
N SER A 178 -4.42 -22.12 13.18
CA SER A 178 -4.13 -21.46 11.90
C SER A 178 -4.61 -20.01 11.82
N CYS A 179 -5.70 -19.66 12.50
CA CYS A 179 -6.24 -18.30 12.47
C CYS A 179 -5.39 -17.34 13.30
N GLU A 180 -4.94 -17.78 14.47
CA GLU A 180 -4.00 -17.04 15.31
C GLU A 180 -2.63 -16.89 14.63
N GLU A 181 -2.14 -17.94 13.94
CA GLU A 181 -0.96 -17.81 13.11
C GLU A 181 -1.13 -16.78 11.99
N ALA A 182 -2.30 -16.73 11.34
CA ALA A 182 -2.56 -15.72 10.30
C ALA A 182 -2.54 -14.29 10.88
N ARG A 183 -3.13 -14.08 12.07
CA ARG A 183 -3.03 -12.80 12.80
C ARG A 183 -1.58 -12.48 13.15
N TRP A 184 -0.80 -13.46 13.61
CA TRP A 184 0.62 -13.28 13.89
C TRP A 184 1.38 -12.83 12.64
N GLN A 185 1.15 -13.47 11.50
CA GLN A 185 1.80 -13.12 10.23
C GLN A 185 1.46 -11.69 9.78
N ARG A 186 0.20 -11.27 9.94
CA ARG A 186 -0.26 -9.91 9.65
C ARG A 186 0.44 -8.87 10.52
N LEU A 187 0.69 -9.19 11.79
CA LEU A 187 1.29 -8.29 12.78
C LEU A 187 2.81 -8.53 12.95
N ARG A 188 3.49 -9.10 11.94
CA ARG A 188 4.93 -9.39 12.03
C ARG A 188 5.78 -8.15 12.24
N ALA A 189 5.43 -7.02 11.63
CA ALA A 189 6.15 -5.77 11.76
C ALA A 189 6.29 -5.29 13.21
N VAL A 190 5.34 -5.66 14.08
CA VAL A 190 5.35 -5.28 15.50
C VAL A 190 5.63 -6.43 16.47
N THR A 191 5.60 -7.68 16.00
CA THR A 191 5.93 -8.86 16.81
C THR A 191 7.38 -9.34 16.62
N GLU A 192 8.04 -8.90 15.55
CA GLU A 192 9.49 -9.00 15.42
C GLU A 192 10.18 -7.84 16.14
N GLN A 193 11.45 -8.04 16.50
CA GLN A 193 12.21 -7.02 17.21
C GLN A 193 12.47 -5.83 16.26
N ILE A 194 11.93 -4.66 16.62
CA ILE A 194 12.19 -3.41 15.89
C ILE A 194 13.66 -3.04 16.12
N ALA A 195 14.40 -2.84 15.04
CA ALA A 195 15.83 -2.57 15.04
C ALA A 195 16.15 -1.06 15.06
#